data_AF-A0A953A343-F1
#
_entry.id   AF-A0A953A343-F1
#
_cell.length_a   1.000
_cell.length_b   1.000
_cell.length_c   1.000
_cell.angle_alpha   90.00
_cell.angle_beta   90.00
_cell.angle_gamma   90.00
#
_symmetry.space_group_name_H-M   'P 1'
#
loop_
_entity.id
_entity.type
_entity.pdbx_description
1 polymer ?
#
loop_
_entity_poly.entity_id
_entity_poly.type
_entity_poly.pdbx_seq_one_letter_code
_entity_poly.pdbx_strand_id
1 'polypeptide(L)' 'MRINIKATGIELTPAITDYAERKVAMLDKYIARGTDAVAQIEVGKSTRHHKSGD' A
#
# COMPACT_ATOMS: atom_id res chain seq x y z
N MET A 1 2.54 5.60 13.83
CA MET A 1 1.68 5.77 12.65
C MET A 1 0.75 4.57 12.52
N ARG A 2 -0.55 4.77 12.26
CA ARG A 2 -1.51 3.70 11.94
C ARG A 2 -1.58 3.53 10.42
N ILE A 3 -1.39 2.31 9.92
CA ILE A 3 -1.41 2.00 8.49
C ILE A 3 -2.66 1.19 8.16
N ASN A 4 -3.47 1.68 7.23
CA ASN A 4 -4.65 1.00 6.70
C ASN A 4 -4.42 0.67 5.23
N ILE A 5 -4.32 -0.62 4.90
CA ILE A 5 -4.11 -1.10 3.52
C ILE A 5 -5.42 -1.66 2.97
N LYS A 6 -5.81 -1.19 1.79
CA LYS A 6 -6.95 -1.68 1.03
C LYS A 6 -6.47 -2.18 -0.33
N ALA A 7 -6.97 -3.33 -0.76
CA ALA A 7 -6.74 -3.83 -2.12
C ALA A 7 -7.98 -3.66 -3.00
N THR A 8 -7.78 -3.22 -4.25
CA THR A 8 -8.86 -3.00 -5.23
C THR A 8 -8.59 -3.78 -6.52
N GLY A 9 -9.38 -4.81 -6.80
CA GLY A 9 -9.25 -5.61 -8.02
C GLY A 9 -8.04 -6.56 -8.05
N ILE A 10 -7.37 -6.74 -6.92
CA ILE A 10 -6.32 -7.74 -6.69
C ILE A 10 -6.45 -8.34 -5.28
N GLU A 11 -5.87 -9.51 -5.09
CA GLU A 11 -5.72 -10.11 -3.77
C GLU A 11 -4.61 -9.40 -2.98
N LEU A 12 -4.92 -9.08 -1.73
CA LEU A 12 -3.92 -8.56 -0.80
C LEU A 12 -3.08 -9.72 -0.27
N THR A 13 -1.99 -10.04 -0.97
CA THR A 13 -1.05 -11.06 -0.52
C THR A 13 -0.15 -10.54 0.61
N PRO A 14 0.41 -11.42 1.45
CA PRO A 14 1.38 -11.02 2.48
C PRO A 14 2.56 -10.25 1.90
N ALA A 15 3.05 -10.63 0.71
CA ALA A 15 4.16 -9.95 0.05
C ALA A 15 3.83 -8.49 -0.33
N ILE A 16 2.60 -8.22 -0.77
CA ILE A 16 2.14 -6.86 -1.10
C ILE A 16 2.01 -6.02 0.17
N THR A 17 1.46 -6.63 1.23
CA THR A 17 1.28 -5.98 2.53
C THR A 17 2.63 -5.57 3.12
N ASP A 18 3.57 -6.52 3.23
CA ASP A 18 4.93 -6.27 3.71
C ASP A 18 5.65 -5.18 2.92
N TYR A 19 5.50 -5.19 1.59
CA TYR A 19 6.14 -4.18 0.75
C TYR A 19 5.54 -2.79 0.97
N ALA A 20 4.21 -2.68 1.00
CA ALA A 20 3.52 -1.41 1.24
C ALA A 20 3.86 -0.83 2.63
N GLU A 21 3.87 -1.68 3.66
CA GLU A 21 4.24 -1.28 5.02
C GLU A 21 5.68 -0.80 5.10
N ARG A 22 6.64 -1.53 4.52
CA ARG A 22 8.06 -1.11 4.50
C ARG A 22 8.23 0.24 3.81
N LYS A 23 7.49 0.50 2.73
CA LYS A 23 7.54 1.77 2.01
C LYS A 23 7.03 2.92 2.86
N VAL A 24 5.92 2.72 3.56
CA VAL A 24 5.32 3.77 4.40
C VAL A 24 6.08 3.94 5.72
N ALA A 25 6.66 2.89 6.28
CA ALA A 25 7.52 2.95 7.46
C ALA A 25 8.76 3.87 7.25
N MET A 26 9.24 4.03 6.02
CA MET A 26 10.31 5.01 5.73
C MET A 26 9.89 6.46 5.98
N LEU A 27 8.58 6.76 5.96
CA LEU A 27 8.06 8.09 6.27
C LEU A 27 8.08 8.39 7.76
N ASP A 28 8.13 7.36 8.62
CA ASP A 28 8.09 7.51 10.08
C ASP A 28 9.26 8.37 10.60
N LYS A 29 10.42 8.33 9.93
CA LYS A 29 11.58 9.18 10.27
C LYS A 29 11.36 10.69 10.04
N TYR A 30 10.35 11.05 9.24
CA TYR A 30 9.99 12.44 8.96
C TYR A 30 8.78 12.90 9.78
N ILE A 31 8.11 11.98 10.48
CA ILE A 31 6.95 12.29 11.31
C ILE A 31 7.45 12.63 12.72
N ALA A 32 7.02 13.77 13.26
CA ALA A 32 7.40 14.16 14.60
C ALA A 32 6.87 13.15 15.63
N ARG A 33 7.71 12.78 16.61
CA ARG A 33 7.33 11.86 17.69
C ARG A 33 6.10 12.39 18.43
N GLY A 34 5.12 11.51 18.67
CA GLY A 34 3.85 11.88 19.32
C GLY A 34 2.75 12.35 18.36
N THR A 35 3.03 12.45 17.06
CA THR A 35 2.00 12.72 16.05
C THR A 35 1.17 11.46 15.79
N ASP A 36 -0.15 11.56 15.93
CA ASP A 36 -1.07 10.47 15.60
C ASP A 36 -1.29 10.42 14.08
N ALA A 37 -0.25 10.00 13.36
CA ALA A 37 -0.27 9.93 11.90
C ALA A 37 -1.00 8.68 11.41
N VAL A 38 -1.89 8.88 10.43
CA VAL A 38 -2.64 7.80 9.76
C VAL A 38 -2.23 7.76 8.30
N ALA A 39 -1.83 6.58 7.81
CA ALA A 39 -1.51 6.33 6.42
C ALA A 39 -2.57 5.41 5.81
N GLN A 40 -3.22 5.87 4.75
CA GLN A 40 -4.17 5.09 3.96
C GLN A 40 -3.52 4.70 2.64
N ILE A 41 -3.44 3.40 2.37
CA ILE A 41 -2.78 2.85 1.19
C ILE A 41 -3.81 2.04 0.40
N GLU A 42 -4.02 2.41 -0.86
CA GLU A 42 -4.82 1.63 -1.79
C GLU A 42 -3.92 0.98 -2.83
N VAL A 43 -3.96 -0.35 -2.91
CA VAL A 43 -3.22 -1.14 -3.90
C VAL A 43 -4.21 -1.76 -4.87
N GLY A 44 -4.25 -1.28 -6.10
CA GLY A 44 -5.15 -1.81 -7.11
C GLY A 44 -4.48 -2.02 -8.45
N LYS A 45 -5.01 -2.95 -9.23
CA LYS A 45 -4.63 -3.15 -10.62
C LYS A 45 -5.65 -2.46 -11.50
N SER A 46 -5.24 -1.36 -12.14
CA SER A 46 -6.12 -0.53 -12.98
C SER A 46 -6.55 -1.22 -14.27
N THR A 47 -5.82 -2.24 -14.75
CA THR A 47 -6.17 -3.00 -15.96
C THR A 47 -6.05 -4.51 -15.74
N ARG A 48 -7.10 -5.29 -16.07
CA ARG A 48 -6.99 -6.76 -16.22
C ARG A 48 -6.44 -7.10 -17.60
N HIS A 49 -5.28 -6.55 -17.98
CA HIS A 49 -4.70 -6.83 -19.30
C HIS A 49 -4.25 -8.30 -19.36
N HIS A 50 -5.15 -9.19 -19.77
CA HIS A 50 -4.78 -10.26 -20.67
C HIS A 50 -4.45 -9.51 -21.96
N LYS A 51 -3.17 -9.34 -22.27
CA LYS A 51 -2.74 -8.92 -23.61
C LYS A 51 -3.12 -10.04 -24.58
N SER A 52 -4.40 -10.11 -24.95
CA SER A 52 -4.75 -10.58 -26.28
C SER A 52 -4.12 -9.56 -27.21
N GLY A 53 -3.10 -9.98 -27.95
CA GLY A 53 -2.53 -9.15 -29.00
C GLY A 53 -3.60 -8.89 -30.06
N ASP A 54 -3.64 -7.65 -30.52
CA ASP A 54 -3.94 -7.31 -31.92
C ASP A 54 -2.63 -6.79 -32.52
#